data_AF-A0A9N9J272-F1
#
_entry.id   AF-A0A9N9J272-F1
#
_cell.length_a   1.000
_cell.length_b   1.000
_cell.length_c   1.000
_cell.angle_alpha   90.00
_cell.angle_beta   90.00
_cell.angle_gamma   90.00
#
_symmetry.space_group_name_H-M   'P 1'
#
loop_
_entity.id
_entity.type
_entity.pdbx_description
1 polymer ?
#
loop_
_entity_poly.entity_id
_entity_poly.type
_entity_poly.pdbx_seq_one_letter_code
_entity_poly.pdbx_strand_id
1 'polypeptide(L)'
;MVFGADVYHSGKNEQDVPSIAAVCASMDQDAIVYGHTYSVNKKPRNETIENLEEMVVDLITAFRNRNRVLPQRILFYRDGVSEGQFKKVIEEEVKAMKQALKRVCGNQIPKLTFVIVQKRHNTREADRLGNCKPGTVVDTGIVARHEFDFFLQSHASLQGTARSAHYRVLVDENKFNANSMQELTNKLCYLNARF
;
A
#
# COMPACT_ATOMS: atom_id res chain seq x y z
N MET A 1 4.56 -11.05 4.83
CA MET A 1 4.14 -9.96 5.72
C MET A 1 3.58 -8.85 4.85
N VAL A 2 2.36 -8.40 5.14
CA VAL A 2 1.66 -7.36 4.38
C VAL A 2 1.70 -6.06 5.16
N PHE A 3 2.13 -4.98 4.52
CA PHE A 3 2.19 -3.64 5.08
C PHE A 3 1.16 -2.73 4.42
N GLY A 4 0.63 -1.78 5.18
CA GLY A 4 -0.19 -0.68 4.70
C GLY A 4 0.35 0.64 5.23
N ALA A 5 0.39 1.67 4.40
CA ALA A 5 0.94 2.97 4.77
C ALA A 5 0.16 4.14 4.16
N ASP A 6 -0.09 5.16 4.98
CA ASP A 6 -0.81 6.37 4.59
C ASP A 6 -0.20 7.62 5.23
N VAL A 7 -0.39 8.78 4.60
CA VAL A 7 -0.01 10.09 5.15
C VAL A 7 -1.25 10.98 5.19
N TYR A 8 -1.55 11.44 6.39
CA TYR A 8 -2.62 12.39 6.63
C TYR A 8 -2.08 13.82 6.61
N HIS A 9 -2.79 14.69 5.89
CA HIS A 9 -2.57 16.13 5.88
C HIS A 9 -3.75 16.84 6.55
N SER A 10 -3.44 17.87 7.34
CA SER A 10 -4.41 18.80 7.90
C SER A 10 -5.22 19.54 6.82
N GLY A 11 -6.32 20.16 7.26
CA GLY A 11 -7.22 20.91 6.38
C GLY A 11 -6.54 22.10 5.69
N LYS A 12 -7.19 22.65 4.65
CA LYS A 12 -6.62 23.76 3.84
C LYS A 12 -6.27 25.02 4.65
N ASN A 13 -6.90 25.20 5.80
CA ASN A 13 -6.73 26.36 6.68
C ASN A 13 -5.63 26.15 7.74
N GLU A 14 -5.00 24.98 7.78
CA GLU A 14 -4.04 24.57 8.80
C GLU A 14 -2.71 24.16 8.14
N GLN A 15 -2.16 25.04 7.31
CA GLN A 15 -1.02 24.70 6.43
C GLN A 15 0.27 24.39 7.17
N ASP A 16 0.43 24.92 8.39
CA ASP A 16 1.61 24.72 9.24
C ASP A 16 1.51 23.46 10.11
N VAL A 17 0.35 22.81 10.14
CA VAL A 17 0.17 21.57 10.91
C VAL A 17 0.94 20.44 10.18
N PRO A 18 1.85 19.76 10.88
CA PRO A 18 2.67 18.72 10.25
C PRO A 18 1.82 17.52 9.84
N SER A 19 2.30 16.82 8.82
CA SER A 19 1.61 15.62 8.32
C SER A 19 1.92 14.42 9.20
N ILE A 20 0.96 13.52 9.35
CA ILE A 20 1.13 12.31 10.16
C ILE A 20 1.18 11.11 9.22
N ALA A 21 2.29 10.39 9.25
CA ALA A 21 2.43 9.13 8.56
C ALA A 21 2.08 7.98 9.51
N ALA A 22 1.33 7.00 9.02
CA ALA A 22 1.02 5.79 9.75
C ALA A 22 1.37 4.57 8.89
N VAL A 23 1.97 3.56 9.52
CA VAL A 23 2.30 2.28 8.89
C VAL A 23 1.79 1.16 9.77
N CYS A 24 1.07 0.22 9.17
CA CYS A 24 0.66 -1.02 9.82
C CYS A 24 1.27 -2.22 9.08
N ALA A 25 1.39 -3.35 9.79
CA ALA A 25 1.82 -4.60 9.18
C ALA A 25 1.22 -5.82 9.85
N SER A 26 0.93 -6.85 9.05
CA SER A 26 0.42 -8.14 9.49
C SER A 26 1.39 -8.82 10.46
N MET A 27 0.89 -9.35 11.56
CA MET A 27 1.67 -10.00 12.62
C MET A 27 1.48 -11.52 12.67
N ASP A 28 0.57 -12.05 11.84
CA ASP A 28 0.29 -13.48 11.68
C ASP A 28 0.32 -13.88 10.19
N GLN A 29 0.13 -15.17 9.92
CA GLN A 29 0.15 -15.72 8.56
C GLN A 29 -1.13 -15.41 7.78
N ASP A 30 -2.26 -15.28 8.49
CA ASP A 30 -3.57 -15.03 7.90
C ASP A 30 -3.81 -13.55 7.56
N ALA A 31 -2.90 -12.65 7.97
CA ALA A 31 -3.01 -11.21 7.82
C ALA A 31 -4.31 -10.67 8.44
N ILE A 32 -4.61 -11.09 9.68
CA ILE A 32 -5.79 -10.66 10.43
C ILE A 32 -5.38 -9.77 11.61
N VAL A 33 -4.27 -10.08 12.28
CA VAL A 33 -3.71 -9.24 13.35
C VAL A 33 -2.67 -8.30 12.78
N TYR A 34 -2.83 -6.99 13.01
CA TYR A 34 -1.87 -5.97 12.59
C TYR A 34 -1.25 -5.24 13.77
N GLY A 35 0.06 -5.05 13.72
CA GLY A 35 0.74 -4.04 14.54
C GLY A 35 0.87 -2.74 13.76
N HIS A 36 1.12 -1.63 14.46
CA HIS A 36 1.19 -0.32 13.85
C HIS A 36 2.26 0.56 14.49
N THR A 37 2.67 1.59 13.75
CA THR A 37 3.52 2.68 14.21
C THR A 37 3.15 3.95 13.43
N TYR A 38 3.50 5.11 13.96
CA TYR A 38 3.25 6.40 13.31
C TYR A 38 4.43 7.35 13.54
N SER A 39 4.57 8.32 12.65
CA SER A 39 5.55 9.39 12.79
C SER A 39 4.99 10.72 12.29
N VAL A 40 5.48 11.82 12.86
CA VAL A 40 5.15 13.16 12.40
C VAL A 40 6.21 13.61 11.39
N ASN A 41 5.79 13.96 10.18
CA ASN A 41 6.68 14.52 9.17
C ASN A 41 7.11 15.92 9.57
N LYS A 42 8.40 16.24 9.41
CA LYS A 42 8.96 17.55 9.74
C LYS A 42 8.49 18.62 8.76
N LYS A 43 8.38 18.27 7.48
CA LYS A 43 7.89 19.18 6.45
C LYS A 43 6.35 19.14 6.40
N PRO A 44 5.68 20.28 6.57
CA PRO A 44 4.23 20.36 6.37
C PRO A 44 3.87 19.92 4.94
N ARG A 45 2.73 19.23 4.81
CA ARG A 45 2.19 18.73 3.54
C ARG A 45 3.16 17.87 2.71
N ASN A 46 4.13 17.22 3.36
CA ASN A 46 5.02 16.26 2.71
C ASN A 46 4.36 14.88 2.67
N GLU A 47 4.05 14.40 1.46
CA GLU A 47 3.46 13.08 1.22
C GLU A 47 4.48 11.94 1.41
N THR A 48 5.80 12.20 1.38
CA THR A 48 6.78 11.14 1.68
C THR A 48 6.74 10.83 3.17
N ILE A 49 6.73 9.54 3.54
CA ILE A 49 6.94 9.10 4.92
C ILE A 49 8.41 9.28 5.31
N GLU A 50 8.70 10.33 6.09
CA GLU A 50 10.09 10.71 6.39
C GLU A 50 10.82 9.71 7.28
N ASN A 51 10.12 9.08 8.23
CA ASN A 51 10.69 8.15 9.20
C ASN A 51 10.42 6.68 8.86
N LEU A 52 10.20 6.36 7.58
CA LEU A 52 9.76 5.03 7.16
C LEU A 52 10.74 3.92 7.57
N GLU A 53 12.05 4.17 7.52
CA GLU A 53 13.07 3.17 7.88
C GLU A 53 12.86 2.66 9.31
N GLU A 54 12.79 3.56 10.30
CA GLU A 54 12.63 3.18 11.71
C GLU A 54 11.26 2.53 11.96
N MET A 55 10.20 3.04 11.33
CA MET A 55 8.86 2.44 11.43
C MET A 55 8.85 0.97 10.96
N VAL A 56 9.58 0.67 9.89
CA VAL A 56 9.69 -0.68 9.35
C VAL A 56 10.57 -1.55 10.22
N VAL A 57 11.67 -1.01 10.76
CA VAL A 57 12.53 -1.69 11.75
C VAL A 57 11.71 -2.15 12.95
N ASP A 58 10.86 -1.27 13.50
CA ASP A 58 10.00 -1.56 14.65
C ASP A 58 9.02 -2.69 14.34
N LEU A 59 8.31 -2.61 13.20
CA LEU A 59 7.30 -3.59 12.82
C LEU A 59 7.91 -4.97 12.53
N ILE A 60 9.06 -5.04 11.85
CA ILE A 60 9.74 -6.31 11.59
C ILE A 60 10.32 -6.90 12.87
N THR A 61 10.85 -6.07 13.76
CA THR A 61 11.33 -6.51 15.06
C THR A 61 10.18 -7.07 15.90
N ALA A 62 9.02 -6.41 15.91
CA ALA A 62 7.81 -6.91 16.56
C ALA A 62 7.35 -8.25 15.96
N PHE A 63 7.32 -8.37 14.63
CA PHE A 63 6.98 -9.62 13.95
C PHE A 63 7.94 -10.75 14.33
N ARG A 64 9.25 -10.50 14.32
CA ARG A 64 10.28 -11.49 14.69
C ARG A 64 10.14 -11.91 16.14
N ASN A 65 9.91 -10.97 17.05
CA ASN A 65 9.77 -11.26 18.48
C ASN A 65 8.54 -12.13 18.75
N ARG A 66 7.44 -11.88 18.03
CA ARG A 66 6.20 -12.66 18.11
C ARG A 66 6.34 -14.05 17.50
N ASN A 67 6.81 -14.14 16.26
CA ASN A 67 6.76 -15.38 15.46
C ASN A 67 8.06 -16.20 15.51
N ARG A 68 9.12 -15.67 16.14
CA ARG A 68 10.47 -16.27 16.20
C ARG A 68 11.10 -16.55 14.84
N VAL A 69 10.55 -15.94 13.78
CA VAL A 69 11.05 -16.04 12.40
C VAL A 69 11.03 -14.66 11.76
N LEU A 70 11.91 -14.45 10.78
CA LEU A 70 11.88 -13.27 9.92
C LEU A 70 10.92 -13.50 8.74
N PRO A 71 10.24 -12.44 8.24
CA PRO A 71 9.43 -12.57 7.05
C PRO A 71 10.32 -12.85 5.83
N GLN A 72 9.89 -13.71 4.90
CA GLN A 72 10.64 -13.98 3.66
C GLN A 72 10.20 -13.11 2.48
N ARG A 73 8.96 -12.61 2.54
CA ARG A 73 8.33 -11.80 1.49
C ARG A 73 7.56 -10.66 2.12
N ILE A 74 7.67 -9.49 1.53
CA ILE A 74 6.97 -8.27 1.92
C ILE A 74 6.15 -7.76 0.75
N LEU A 75 4.90 -7.44 1.05
CA LEU A 75 3.98 -6.73 0.17
C LEU A 75 3.59 -5.43 0.86
N PHE A 76 3.91 -4.29 0.25
CA PHE A 76 3.72 -2.98 0.84
C PHE A 76 2.71 -2.17 0.01
N TYR A 77 1.56 -1.83 0.60
CA TYR A 77 0.56 -0.97 -0.02
C TYR A 77 0.69 0.47 0.52
N ARG A 78 0.94 1.43 -0.37
CA ARG A 78 1.09 2.86 -0.06
C ARG A 78 -0.08 3.65 -0.66
N ASP A 79 -0.92 4.26 0.18
CA ASP A 79 -2.06 5.09 -0.23
C ASP A 79 -1.64 6.55 -0.57
N GLY A 80 -2.52 7.39 -1.11
CA GLY A 80 -2.34 8.85 -1.10
C GLY A 80 -1.31 9.46 -2.08
N VAL A 81 -0.50 8.64 -2.76
CA VAL A 81 0.55 9.13 -3.66
C VAL A 81 0.03 9.39 -5.08
N SER A 82 0.33 10.56 -5.64
CA SER A 82 0.04 10.89 -7.05
C SER A 82 1.15 10.46 -8.01
N GLU A 83 0.84 10.29 -9.30
CA GLU A 83 1.81 9.81 -10.31
C GLU A 83 3.09 10.65 -10.38
N GLY A 84 2.96 11.98 -10.28
CA GLY A 84 4.11 12.89 -10.30
C GLY A 84 5.09 12.70 -9.14
N GLN A 85 4.71 11.94 -8.12
CA GLN A 85 5.55 11.66 -6.94
C GLN A 85 6.19 10.27 -6.97
N PHE A 86 5.89 9.41 -7.94
CA PHE A 86 6.39 8.03 -7.96
C PHE A 86 7.91 7.94 -7.94
N LYS A 87 8.59 8.79 -8.71
CA LYS A 87 10.06 8.84 -8.70
C LYS A 87 10.60 9.14 -7.29
N LYS A 88 10.00 10.11 -6.60
CA LYS A 88 10.37 10.47 -5.23
C LYS A 88 10.13 9.32 -4.25
N VAL A 89 9.00 8.62 -4.37
CA VAL A 89 8.70 7.44 -3.55
C VAL A 89 9.72 6.32 -3.77
N ILE A 90 10.17 6.10 -5.01
CA ILE A 90 11.23 5.12 -5.31
C ILE A 90 12.56 5.53 -4.67
N GLU A 91 12.95 6.80 -4.81
CA GLU A 91 14.23 7.31 -4.33
C GLU A 91 14.31 7.42 -2.79
N GLU A 92 13.17 7.67 -2.13
CA GLU A 92 13.08 7.89 -0.69
C GLU A 92 12.50 6.68 0.05
N GLU A 93 11.24 6.30 -0.22
CA GLU A 93 10.52 5.29 0.58
C GLU A 93 10.96 3.86 0.26
N VAL A 94 11.06 3.49 -1.03
CA VAL A 94 11.54 2.15 -1.42
C VAL A 94 12.97 1.95 -0.95
N LYS A 95 13.80 2.99 -1.02
CA LYS A 95 15.17 2.97 -0.50
C LYS A 95 15.18 2.77 1.02
N ALA A 96 14.37 3.53 1.76
CA ALA A 96 14.23 3.40 3.22
C ALA A 96 13.76 1.99 3.63
N MET A 97 12.79 1.43 2.92
CA MET A 97 12.35 0.03 3.10
C MET A 97 13.54 -0.93 2.95
N LYS A 98 14.30 -0.85 1.85
CA LYS A 98 15.46 -1.74 1.63
C LYS A 98 16.54 -1.57 2.70
N GLN A 99 16.77 -0.36 3.19
CA GLN A 99 17.71 -0.08 4.28
C GLN A 99 17.25 -0.71 5.60
N ALA A 100 15.98 -0.54 5.96
CA ALA A 100 15.39 -1.18 7.15
C ALA A 100 15.52 -2.71 7.09
N LEU A 101 15.20 -3.30 5.93
CA LEU A 101 15.31 -4.75 5.73
C LEU A 101 16.74 -5.25 5.88
N LYS A 102 17.71 -4.54 5.28
CA LYS A 102 19.12 -4.88 5.44
C LYS A 102 19.57 -4.78 6.90
N ARG A 103 19.10 -3.75 7.63
CA ARG A 103 19.45 -3.53 9.04
C ARG A 103 18.89 -4.60 9.97
N VAL A 104 17.63 -5.01 9.81
CA VAL A 104 16.98 -5.97 10.72
C VAL A 104 17.21 -7.43 10.32
N CYS A 105 17.25 -7.72 9.01
CA CYS A 105 17.31 -9.09 8.50
C CYS A 105 18.72 -9.54 8.11
N GLY A 106 19.71 -8.63 8.10
CA GLY A 106 21.09 -8.94 7.76
C GLY A 106 21.20 -9.54 6.36
N ASN A 107 21.69 -10.78 6.28
CA ASN A 107 21.88 -11.49 5.01
C ASN A 107 20.59 -12.11 4.44
N GLN A 108 19.55 -12.29 5.26
CA GLN A 108 18.27 -12.88 4.85
C GLN A 108 17.28 -11.79 4.46
N ILE A 109 17.64 -10.96 3.48
CA ILE A 109 16.82 -9.83 3.06
C ILE A 109 15.53 -10.34 2.39
N PRO A 110 14.34 -9.99 2.92
CA PRO A 110 13.07 -10.40 2.34
C PRO A 110 12.87 -9.73 0.98
N LYS A 111 12.21 -10.43 0.06
CA LYS A 111 11.83 -9.85 -1.25
C LYS A 111 10.71 -8.83 -1.08
N LEU A 112 10.86 -7.66 -1.67
CA LEU A 112 9.91 -6.55 -1.59
C LEU A 112 9.05 -6.44 -2.86
N THR A 113 7.74 -6.34 -2.67
CA THR A 113 6.81 -5.80 -3.67
C THR A 113 6.16 -4.53 -3.12
N PHE A 114 6.26 -3.43 -3.85
CA PHE A 114 5.78 -2.11 -3.45
C PHE A 114 4.69 -1.64 -4.40
N VAL A 115 3.50 -1.39 -3.86
CA VAL A 115 2.28 -1.10 -4.62
C VAL A 115 1.70 0.22 -4.15
N ILE A 116 1.52 1.16 -5.08
CA ILE A 116 0.74 2.38 -4.84
C ILE A 116 -0.74 2.06 -4.99
N VAL A 117 -1.56 2.58 -4.08
CA VAL A 117 -3.02 2.51 -4.11
C VAL A 117 -3.58 3.92 -4.26
N GLN A 118 -4.38 4.17 -5.29
CA GLN A 118 -5.05 5.44 -5.51
C GLN A 118 -6.56 5.22 -5.49
N LYS A 119 -7.21 5.61 -4.40
CA LYS A 119 -8.68 5.48 -4.22
C LYS A 119 -9.47 6.69 -4.74
N ARG A 120 -8.80 7.80 -5.01
CA ARG A 120 -9.41 9.07 -5.42
C ARG A 120 -8.87 9.48 -6.79
N HIS A 121 -9.55 9.04 -7.84
CA HIS A 121 -9.29 9.44 -9.23
C HIS A 121 -10.59 9.76 -9.98
N ASN A 122 -10.46 10.19 -11.23
CA ASN A 122 -11.59 10.57 -12.08
C ASN A 122 -12.13 9.42 -12.94
N THR A 123 -11.39 8.32 -13.08
CA THR A 123 -11.87 7.11 -13.76
C THR A 123 -13.09 6.53 -13.06
N ARG A 124 -14.13 6.20 -13.83
CA ARG A 124 -15.33 5.51 -13.38
C ARG A 124 -15.57 4.34 -14.31
N GLU A 125 -15.58 3.14 -13.76
CA GLU A 125 -16.09 1.97 -14.45
C GLU A 125 -17.56 1.78 -14.11
N ALA A 126 -18.36 1.47 -15.13
CA ALA A 126 -19.78 1.17 -14.97
C ALA A 126 -20.15 0.02 -15.90
N ASP A 127 -21.03 -0.85 -15.42
CA ASP A 127 -21.72 -1.84 -16.25
C ASP A 127 -23.06 -1.25 -16.73
N ARG A 128 -23.73 -1.92 -17.68
CA ARG A 128 -25.03 -1.51 -18.24
C ARG A 128 -26.12 -1.29 -17.19
N LEU A 129 -25.95 -1.87 -16.00
CA LEU A 129 -26.90 -1.81 -14.88
C LEU A 129 -26.48 -0.82 -13.77
N GLY A 130 -25.37 -0.09 -13.92
CA GLY A 130 -24.84 0.81 -12.91
C GLY A 130 -23.40 0.46 -12.52
N ASN A 131 -23.14 0.22 -11.24
CA ASN A 131 -21.79 -0.13 -10.78
C ASN A 131 -21.38 -1.53 -11.26
N CYS A 132 -20.07 -1.73 -11.47
CA CYS A 132 -19.53 -3.06 -11.70
C CYS A 132 -19.75 -3.97 -10.48
N LYS A 133 -19.59 -5.28 -10.64
CA LYS A 133 -19.69 -6.22 -9.52
C LYS A 133 -18.44 -6.10 -8.63
N PRO A 134 -18.54 -6.34 -7.31
CA PRO A 134 -17.36 -6.48 -6.46
C PRO A 134 -16.41 -7.55 -7.01
N GLY A 135 -15.12 -7.26 -7.04
CA GLY A 135 -14.09 -8.10 -7.65
C GLY A 135 -13.85 -7.83 -9.14
N THR A 136 -14.55 -6.87 -9.77
CA THR A 136 -14.22 -6.46 -11.15
C THR A 136 -12.81 -5.87 -11.20
N VAL A 137 -11.99 -6.39 -12.11
CA VAL A 137 -10.63 -5.95 -12.40
C VAL A 137 -10.56 -5.40 -13.82
N VAL A 138 -9.83 -4.31 -14.01
CA VAL A 138 -9.49 -3.77 -15.32
C VAL A 138 -7.98 -3.55 -15.41
N ASP A 139 -7.30 -4.38 -16.19
CA ASP A 139 -5.85 -4.38 -16.39
C ASP A 139 -5.45 -4.25 -17.87
N THR A 140 -6.40 -3.89 -18.74
CA THR A 140 -6.19 -3.66 -20.17
C THR A 140 -6.94 -2.42 -20.65
N GLY A 141 -6.48 -1.86 -21.78
CA GLY A 141 -7.12 -0.72 -22.45
C GLY A 141 -6.86 0.64 -21.82
N ILE A 142 -7.30 0.86 -20.58
CA ILE A 142 -7.24 2.14 -19.86
C ILE A 142 -6.08 2.24 -18.86
N VAL A 143 -5.29 1.18 -18.72
CA VAL A 143 -4.09 1.14 -17.86
C VAL A 143 -2.83 1.54 -18.63
N ALA A 144 -1.74 1.82 -17.91
CA ALA A 144 -0.45 2.12 -18.52
C ALA A 144 0.09 0.92 -19.34
N ARG A 145 0.43 1.17 -20.61
CA ARG A 145 0.77 0.13 -21.61
C ARG A 145 2.00 -0.73 -21.29
N HIS A 146 2.87 -0.27 -20.39
CA HIS A 146 4.14 -0.93 -20.07
C HIS A 146 4.43 -1.01 -18.57
N GLU A 147 3.45 -0.71 -17.72
CA GLU A 147 3.57 -0.78 -16.27
C GLU A 147 2.68 -1.90 -15.73
N PHE A 148 3.02 -2.42 -14.56
CA PHE A 148 2.15 -3.37 -13.87
C PHE A 148 1.12 -2.57 -13.06
N ASP A 149 -0.04 -2.38 -13.70
CA ASP A 149 -1.11 -1.50 -13.30
C ASP A 149 -2.47 -2.21 -13.46
N PHE A 150 -3.36 -2.06 -12.49
CA PHE A 150 -4.75 -2.49 -12.63
C PHE A 150 -5.72 -1.66 -11.76
N PHE A 151 -6.97 -1.53 -12.22
CA PHE A 151 -8.09 -1.10 -11.38
C PHE A 151 -8.77 -2.32 -10.76
N LEU A 152 -9.25 -2.16 -9.53
CA LEU A 152 -10.05 -3.17 -8.83
C LEU A 152 -11.22 -2.50 -8.08
N GLN A 153 -12.44 -2.89 -8.42
CA GLN A 153 -13.64 -2.55 -7.65
C GLN A 153 -13.91 -3.64 -6.61
N SER A 154 -13.25 -3.58 -5.46
CA SER A 154 -13.38 -4.63 -4.43
C SER A 154 -14.67 -4.59 -3.60
N HIS A 155 -15.51 -3.56 -3.76
CA HIS A 155 -16.69 -3.33 -2.94
C HIS A 155 -17.96 -3.13 -3.76
N ALA A 156 -19.10 -3.39 -3.14
CA ALA A 156 -20.40 -2.96 -3.65
C ALA A 156 -20.63 -1.50 -3.26
N SER A 157 -21.07 -0.67 -4.21
CA SER A 157 -21.49 0.69 -3.90
C SER A 157 -23.00 0.73 -3.67
N LEU A 158 -23.40 1.04 -2.44
CA LEU A 158 -24.81 1.14 -2.04
C LEU A 158 -25.50 2.37 -2.63
N GLN A 159 -24.74 3.44 -2.89
CA GLN A 159 -25.28 4.69 -3.42
C GLN A 159 -24.25 5.37 -4.33
N GLY A 160 -24.71 5.88 -5.47
CA GLY A 160 -23.88 6.58 -6.44
C GLY A 160 -22.91 5.65 -7.19
N THR A 161 -22.03 6.25 -7.98
CA THR A 161 -21.04 5.51 -8.77
C THR A 161 -19.83 5.14 -7.92
N ALA A 162 -19.53 3.85 -7.87
CA ALA A 162 -18.36 3.28 -7.23
C ALA A 162 -17.08 3.90 -7.80
N ARG A 163 -16.05 3.94 -6.97
CA ARG A 163 -14.70 4.27 -7.41
C ARG A 163 -13.85 3.03 -7.19
N SER A 164 -13.49 2.36 -8.27
CA SER A 164 -12.45 1.33 -8.21
C SER A 164 -11.18 1.94 -7.63
N ALA A 165 -10.38 1.15 -6.92
CA ALA A 165 -9.05 1.60 -6.54
C ALA A 165 -8.08 1.27 -7.68
N HIS A 166 -7.18 2.21 -7.97
CA HIS A 166 -6.13 2.05 -8.96
C HIS A 166 -4.84 1.59 -8.28
N TYR A 167 -4.29 0.46 -8.69
CA TYR A 167 -3.10 -0.14 -8.14
C TYR A 167 -1.96 -0.08 -9.14
N ARG A 168 -0.79 0.40 -8.71
CA ARG A 168 0.42 0.39 -9.54
C ARG A 168 1.60 -0.19 -8.79
N VAL A 169 2.21 -1.20 -9.37
CA VAL A 169 3.36 -1.88 -8.78
C VAL A 169 4.64 -1.16 -9.21
N LEU A 170 5.29 -0.47 -8.27
CA LEU A 170 6.53 0.27 -8.54
C LEU A 170 7.76 -0.64 -8.49
N VAL A 171 7.75 -1.64 -7.61
CA VAL A 171 8.82 -2.62 -7.44
C VAL A 171 8.21 -3.98 -7.19
N ASP A 172 8.74 -5.02 -7.83
CA ASP A 172 8.33 -6.40 -7.58
C ASP A 172 9.48 -7.39 -7.64
N GLU A 173 10.08 -7.66 -6.48
CA GLU A 173 11.12 -8.67 -6.31
C GLU A 173 10.53 -10.07 -6.08
N ASN A 174 9.24 -10.15 -5.70
CA ASN A 174 8.53 -11.41 -5.52
C ASN A 174 8.11 -12.05 -6.85
N LYS A 175 8.07 -11.26 -7.94
CA LYS A 175 7.71 -11.68 -9.29
C LYS A 175 6.28 -12.22 -9.35
N PHE A 176 5.33 -11.45 -8.83
CA PHE A 176 3.92 -11.70 -9.01
C PHE A 176 3.57 -11.68 -10.49
N ASN A 177 2.67 -12.58 -10.90
CA ASN A 177 1.92 -12.40 -12.12
C ASN A 177 0.65 -11.58 -11.84
N ALA A 178 0.04 -11.03 -12.89
CA ALA A 178 -1.17 -10.21 -12.81
C ALA A 178 -2.27 -10.87 -11.96
N ASN A 179 -2.68 -12.10 -12.32
CA ASN A 179 -3.73 -12.84 -11.63
C ASN A 179 -3.45 -12.99 -10.13
N SER A 180 -2.23 -13.39 -9.75
CA SER A 180 -1.85 -13.61 -8.35
C SER A 180 -1.86 -12.31 -7.53
N MET A 181 -1.42 -11.19 -8.12
CA MET A 181 -1.46 -9.88 -7.47
C MET A 181 -2.89 -9.38 -7.29
N GLN A 182 -3.69 -9.47 -8.34
CA GLN A 182 -5.09 -9.01 -8.36
C GLN A 182 -5.94 -9.83 -7.38
N GLU A 183 -5.80 -11.16 -7.40
CA GLU A 183 -6.52 -12.07 -6.51
C GLU A 183 -6.15 -11.83 -5.05
N LEU A 184 -4.85 -11.72 -4.72
CA LEU A 184 -4.39 -11.44 -3.37
C LEU A 184 -4.90 -10.07 -2.89
N THR A 185 -4.77 -9.04 -3.72
CA THR A 185 -5.25 -7.69 -3.40
C THR A 185 -6.75 -7.69 -3.11
N ASN A 186 -7.54 -8.38 -3.94
CA ASN A 186 -8.97 -8.51 -3.72
C ASN A 186 -9.29 -9.26 -2.43
N LYS A 187 -8.64 -10.39 -2.16
CA LYS A 187 -8.85 -11.17 -0.91
C LYS A 187 -8.55 -10.35 0.35
N LEU A 188 -7.48 -9.56 0.34
CA LEU A 188 -7.13 -8.67 1.46
C LEU A 188 -8.23 -7.65 1.77
N CYS A 189 -9.03 -7.22 0.78
CA CYS A 189 -10.15 -6.31 1.02
C CYS A 189 -11.28 -6.92 1.88
N TYR A 190 -11.37 -8.25 1.96
CA TYR A 190 -12.38 -8.96 2.76
C TYR A 190 -11.91 -9.30 4.18
N LEU A 191 -10.68 -8.93 4.55
CA LEU A 191 -10.13 -9.18 5.89
C LEU A 191 -10.29 -7.98 6.85
N ASN A 192 -11.03 -6.95 6.46
CA ASN A 192 -11.29 -5.82 7.33
C ASN A 192 -12.25 -6.22 8.46
N ALA A 193 -11.73 -6.35 9.68
CA ALA A 193 -12.48 -6.85 10.83
C ALA A 193 -13.60 -5.92 11.36
N ARG A 194 -13.80 -4.73 10.78
CA ARG A 194 -14.81 -3.76 11.25
C ARG A 194 -16.16 -3.85 10.56
N PHE A 195 -16.28 -4.61 9.47
CA PHE A 195 -17.51 -4.74 8.67
C PHE A 195 -17.71 -6.15 8.15
#